data_AF-A0A9D8KDX7-F1
#
_entry.id   AF-A0A9D8KDX7-F1
#
_cell.length_a   1.000
_cell.length_b   1.000
_cell.length_c   1.000
_cell.angle_alpha   90.00
_cell.angle_beta   90.00
_cell.angle_gamma   90.00
#
_symmetry.space_group_name_H-M   'P 1'
#
loop_
_entity.id
_entity.type
_entity.pdbx_description
1 polymer ?
#
loop_
_entity_poly.entity_id
_entity_poly.type
_entity_poly.pdbx_seq_one_letter_code
_entity_poly.pdbx_strand_id
1 'polypeptide(L)'
;MGYPIKDIEGIGDAYKGKLNKVGITNTNQLLERGKTPKGRKELEDSTGIGHKLILEWVNLADLMRIKGVAEEYSDLLEEAGVDTVKELRNRRADNLYQQIKEINDKKNLVRRLPSEKSVADWIEQAKKLPPVVEY
;
A
#
# COMPACT_ATOMS: atom_id res chain seq x y z
N MET A 1 13.18 -8.55 -3.16
CA MET A 1 13.68 -7.31 -2.52
C MET A 1 12.54 -6.32 -2.57
N GLY A 2 12.18 -5.67 -1.46
CA GLY A 2 11.09 -4.68 -1.43
C GLY A 2 11.54 -3.33 -2.00
N TYR A 3 10.60 -2.40 -2.17
CA TYR A 3 10.91 -1.02 -2.57
C TYR A 3 11.50 -0.25 -1.39
N PRO A 4 12.36 0.76 -1.62
CA PRO A 4 12.76 1.72 -0.60
C PRO A 4 11.55 2.22 0.21
N ILE A 5 11.72 2.38 1.53
CA ILE A 5 10.60 2.78 2.41
C ILE A 5 10.02 4.15 2.07
N LYS A 6 10.83 5.01 1.44
CA LYS A 6 10.43 6.34 0.99
C LYS A 6 9.53 6.34 -0.26
N ASP A 7 9.41 5.18 -0.93
CA ASP A 7 8.56 5.00 -2.12
C ASP A 7 7.14 4.58 -1.70
N ILE A 8 6.81 4.62 -0.40
CA ILE A 8 5.43 4.57 0.07
C ILE A 8 4.95 6.02 0.19
N GLU A 9 3.84 6.34 -0.47
CA GLU A 9 3.24 7.67 -0.40
C GLU A 9 2.99 8.09 1.06
N GLY A 10 3.24 9.36 1.37
CA GLY A 10 3.21 9.87 2.75
C GLY A 10 4.47 9.62 3.61
N ILE A 11 5.43 8.78 3.19
CA ILE A 11 6.71 8.61 3.90
C ILE A 11 7.77 9.60 3.39
N GLY A 12 7.70 10.83 3.89
CA GLY A 12 8.76 11.83 3.70
C GLY A 12 10.03 11.56 4.53
N ASP A 13 11.07 12.39 4.34
CA ASP A 13 12.39 12.22 4.97
C ASP A 13 12.35 12.12 6.51
N ALA A 14 11.42 12.84 7.15
CA ALA A 14 11.22 12.78 8.60
C ALA A 14 10.79 11.39 9.07
N TYR A 15 9.80 10.79 8.42
CA TYR A 15 9.29 9.45 8.78
C TYR A 15 10.26 8.35 8.36
N LYS A 16 10.87 8.48 7.17
CA LYS A 16 11.99 7.63 6.74
C LYS A 16 13.10 7.60 7.78
N GLY A 17 13.50 8.75 8.32
CA GLY A 17 14.52 8.85 9.36
C GLY A 17 14.14 8.09 10.64
N LYS A 18 12.88 8.17 11.07
CA LYS A 18 12.36 7.42 12.23
C LYS A 18 12.33 5.91 11.97
N LEU A 19 11.87 5.47 10.81
CA LEU A 19 11.80 4.05 10.42
C LEU A 19 13.20 3.44 10.26
N ASN A 20 14.14 4.18 9.65
CA ASN A 20 15.52 3.74 9.51
C ASN A 20 16.20 3.49 10.88
N LYS A 21 15.92 4.34 11.89
CA LYS A 21 16.47 4.16 13.26
C LYS A 21 16.04 2.85 13.91
N VAL A 22 14.91 2.28 13.50
CA VAL A 22 14.41 1.00 13.99
C VAL A 22 14.64 -0.15 12.99
N GLY A 23 15.49 0.07 11.98
CA GLY A 23 15.94 -0.95 11.03
C GLY A 23 15.00 -1.18 9.83
N ILE A 24 14.00 -0.32 9.61
CA ILE A 24 13.09 -0.42 8.47
C ILE A 24 13.53 0.54 7.37
N THR A 25 14.02 -0.02 6.28
CA THR A 25 14.52 0.71 5.10
C THR A 25 13.77 0.37 3.81
N ASN A 26 12.90 -0.64 3.83
CA ASN A 26 12.09 -1.06 2.68
C ASN A 26 10.71 -1.59 3.06
N THR A 27 9.83 -1.70 2.06
CA THR A 27 8.44 -2.14 2.19
C THR A 27 8.30 -3.52 2.85
N ASN A 28 9.16 -4.49 2.49
CA ASN A 28 9.09 -5.84 3.05
C ASN A 28 9.37 -5.85 4.56
N GLN A 29 10.32 -5.04 5.02
CA GLN A 29 10.63 -4.93 6.45
C GLN A 29 9.50 -4.26 7.23
N LEU A 30 8.89 -3.21 6.66
CA LEU A 30 7.73 -2.57 7.27
C LEU A 30 6.57 -3.56 7.38
N LEU A 31 6.25 -4.25 6.29
CA LEU A 31 5.17 -5.22 6.25
C LEU A 31 5.41 -6.35 7.25
N GLU A 32 6.61 -6.94 7.28
CA GLU A 32 6.90 -8.04 8.18
C GLU A 32 6.78 -7.65 9.65
N ARG A 33 7.26 -6.46 10.02
CA ARG A 33 7.20 -5.98 11.41
C ARG A 33 5.83 -5.41 11.80
N GLY A 34 5.07 -4.89 10.84
CA GLY A 34 3.78 -4.25 11.04
C GLY A 34 2.56 -5.13 10.71
N LYS A 35 2.76 -6.40 10.31
CA LYS A 35 1.65 -7.26 9.90
C LYS A 35 0.65 -7.56 11.02
N THR A 36 1.04 -7.52 12.30
CA THR A 36 0.15 -7.78 13.43
C THR A 36 -0.22 -6.49 14.19
N PRO A 37 -1.36 -6.42 14.89
CA PRO A 37 -1.71 -5.28 15.75
C PRO A 37 -0.62 -4.98 16.79
N LYS A 38 -0.03 -6.03 17.37
CA LYS A 38 1.09 -5.91 18.31
C LYS A 38 2.33 -5.32 17.65
N GLY A 39 2.70 -5.80 16.46
CA GLY A 39 3.86 -5.28 15.72
C GLY A 39 3.71 -3.81 15.33
N ARG A 40 2.50 -3.39 14.93
CA ARG A 40 2.20 -1.96 14.70
C ARG A 40 2.29 -1.13 15.96
N LYS A 41 1.86 -1.68 17.10
CA LYS A 41 2.00 -1.00 18.39
C LYS A 41 3.47 -0.82 18.80
N GLU A 42 4.29 -1.85 18.63
CA GLU A 42 5.74 -1.75 18.86
C GLU A 42 6.42 -0.74 17.93
N LEU A 43 5.95 -0.64 16.68
CA LEU A 43 6.40 0.40 15.75
C LEU A 43 6.02 1.80 16.21
N GLU A 44 4.78 1.99 16.64
CA GLU A 44 4.32 3.28 17.19
C GLU A 44 5.19 3.69 18.38
N ASP A 45 5.40 2.78 19.34
CA ASP A 45 6.15 3.08 20.55
C ASP A 45 7.63 3.35 20.27
N SER A 46 8.25 2.63 19.31
CA SER A 46 9.68 2.79 18.99
C SER A 46 9.99 3.95 18.04
N THR A 47 9.03 4.40 17.23
CA THR A 47 9.23 5.47 16.24
C THR A 47 8.54 6.77 16.63
N GLY A 48 7.55 6.72 17.52
CA GLY A 48 6.65 7.84 17.81
C GLY A 48 5.81 8.25 16.58
N ILE A 49 5.53 7.33 15.67
CA ILE A 49 4.62 7.53 14.53
C ILE A 49 3.26 7.00 14.93
N GLY A 50 2.20 7.77 14.69
CA GLY A 50 0.85 7.39 15.12
C GLY A 50 0.38 6.09 14.49
N HIS A 51 -0.35 5.30 15.28
CA HIS A 51 -0.84 3.97 14.90
C HIS A 51 -1.53 3.92 13.53
N LYS A 52 -2.37 4.93 13.22
CA LYS A 52 -3.11 5.01 11.96
C LYS A 52 -2.18 5.05 10.75
N LEU A 53 -1.15 5.91 10.77
CA LEU A 53 -0.18 6.05 9.69
C LEU A 53 0.62 4.76 9.48
N ILE A 54 0.99 4.07 10.58
CA ILE A 54 1.69 2.80 10.48
C ILE A 54 0.81 1.75 9.79
N LEU A 55 -0.48 1.66 10.15
CA LEU A 55 -1.40 0.73 9.51
C LEU A 55 -1.58 1.05 8.02
N GLU A 56 -1.75 2.32 7.69
CA GLU A 56 -1.86 2.83 6.32
C GLU A 56 -0.65 2.40 5.47
N TRP A 57 0.57 2.69 5.92
CA TRP A 57 1.78 2.31 5.18
C TRP A 57 2.02 0.80 5.13
N VAL A 58 1.61 0.04 6.16
CA VAL A 58 1.66 -1.43 6.12
C VAL A 58 0.72 -1.97 5.04
N ASN A 59 -0.46 -1.37 4.90
CA ASN A 59 -1.44 -1.76 3.89
C ASN A 59 -0.96 -1.40 2.47
N LEU A 60 -0.39 -0.20 2.27
CA LEU A 60 0.26 0.17 1.01
C LEU A 60 1.42 -0.78 0.69
N ALA A 61 2.28 -1.11 1.66
CA ALA A 61 3.34 -2.08 1.48
C ALA A 61 2.83 -3.48 1.11
N ASP A 62 1.64 -3.87 1.59
CA ASP A 62 0.97 -5.12 1.20
C ASP A 62 0.48 -5.06 -0.25
N LEU A 63 -0.15 -3.95 -0.68
CA LEU A 63 -0.56 -3.73 -2.06
C LEU A 63 0.62 -3.75 -3.04
N MET A 64 1.76 -3.16 -2.64
CA MET A 64 2.99 -3.12 -3.45
C MET A 64 3.63 -4.51 -3.69
N ARG A 65 3.12 -5.59 -3.07
CA ARG A 65 3.51 -6.98 -3.42
C ARG A 65 2.98 -7.40 -4.79
N ILE A 66 1.94 -6.73 -5.28
CA ILE A 66 1.32 -7.02 -6.57
C ILE A 66 2.22 -6.48 -7.68
N LYS A 67 2.59 -7.35 -8.63
CA LYS A 67 3.45 -6.96 -9.74
C LYS A 67 2.76 -5.88 -10.58
N GLY A 68 3.44 -4.76 -10.74
CA GLY A 68 2.92 -3.60 -11.47
C GLY A 68 2.14 -2.63 -10.59
N VAL A 69 2.06 -2.85 -9.26
CA VAL A 69 1.60 -1.87 -8.27
C VAL A 69 2.83 -1.40 -7.50
N ALA A 70 3.27 -0.18 -7.77
CA ALA A 70 4.31 0.53 -7.02
C ALA A 70 3.69 1.79 -6.41
N GLU A 71 4.50 2.70 -5.85
CA GLU A 71 4.12 3.94 -5.16
C GLU A 71 2.82 4.59 -5.68
N GLU A 72 2.88 5.11 -6.91
CA GLU A 72 1.79 5.84 -7.56
C GLU A 72 0.50 5.02 -7.70
N TYR A 73 0.59 3.72 -7.94
CA TYR A 73 -0.60 2.87 -8.11
C TYR A 73 -1.12 2.30 -6.80
N SER A 74 -0.28 2.13 -5.78
CA SER A 74 -0.78 1.82 -4.43
C SER A 74 -1.58 2.98 -3.87
N ASP A 75 -1.09 4.22 -4.01
CA ASP A 75 -1.81 5.43 -3.61
C ASP A 75 -3.11 5.61 -4.42
N LEU A 76 -3.05 5.46 -5.75
CA LEU A 76 -4.26 5.51 -6.59
C LEU A 76 -5.32 4.47 -6.21
N LEU A 77 -4.90 3.27 -5.79
CA LEU A 77 -5.81 2.23 -5.33
C LEU A 77 -6.44 2.58 -3.98
N GLU A 78 -5.66 3.07 -3.02
CA GLU A 78 -6.14 3.57 -1.73
C GLU A 78 -7.17 4.69 -1.94
N GLU A 79 -6.84 5.67 -2.79
CA GLU A 79 -7.72 6.78 -3.12
C GLU A 79 -8.99 6.35 -3.89
N ALA A 80 -8.94 5.22 -4.59
CA ALA A 80 -10.11 4.57 -5.18
C ALA A 80 -10.91 3.71 -4.19
N GLY A 81 -10.55 3.74 -2.90
CA GLY A 81 -11.20 3.01 -1.81
C GLY A 81 -10.75 1.56 -1.68
N VAL A 82 -9.55 1.22 -2.14
CA VAL A 82 -8.93 -0.09 -2.00
C VAL A 82 -7.71 0.03 -1.10
N ASP A 83 -7.93 -0.04 0.20
CA ASP A 83 -6.88 0.11 1.19
C ASP A 83 -6.07 -1.18 1.31
N THR A 84 -6.68 -2.34 1.03
CA THR A 84 -6.08 -3.64 1.35
C THR A 84 -6.09 -4.62 0.17
N VAL A 85 -5.13 -5.55 0.17
CA VAL A 85 -5.14 -6.72 -0.74
C VAL A 85 -6.45 -7.53 -0.58
N LYS A 86 -7.02 -7.55 0.63
CA LYS A 86 -8.28 -8.23 0.92
C LYS A 86 -9.47 -7.58 0.20
N GLU A 87 -9.51 -6.27 0.10
CA GLU A 87 -10.55 -5.57 -0.64
C GLU A 87 -10.33 -5.74 -2.13
N LEU A 88 -9.10 -5.56 -2.61
CA LEU A 88 -8.77 -5.66 -4.03
C LEU A 88 -9.21 -6.99 -4.65
N ARG A 89 -8.94 -8.13 -4.00
CA ARG A 89 -9.34 -9.46 -4.50
C ARG A 89 -10.84 -9.66 -4.67
N ASN A 90 -11.66 -8.83 -4.02
CA ASN A 90 -13.13 -8.89 -4.07
C ASN A 90 -13.74 -7.82 -4.99
N ARG A 91 -12.92 -6.96 -5.61
CA ARG A 91 -13.39 -5.94 -6.55
C ARG A 91 -13.77 -6.57 -7.90
N ARG A 92 -14.68 -5.89 -8.61
CA ARG A 92 -14.93 -6.12 -10.03
C ARG A 92 -14.08 -5.16 -10.85
N ALA A 93 -13.40 -5.67 -11.88
CA ALA A 93 -12.41 -4.92 -12.65
C ALA A 93 -13.02 -3.71 -13.39
N ASP A 94 -14.19 -3.90 -14.01
CA ASP A 94 -14.94 -2.87 -14.72
C ASP A 94 -15.24 -1.67 -13.80
N ASN A 95 -15.82 -1.96 -12.63
CA ASN A 95 -16.19 -0.94 -11.66
C ASN A 95 -14.97 -0.24 -11.06
N LEU A 96 -13.94 -1.01 -10.67
CA LEU A 96 -12.73 -0.44 -10.07
C LEU A 96 -11.98 0.44 -11.08
N TYR A 97 -11.94 0.05 -12.36
CA TYR A 97 -11.32 0.87 -13.40
C TYR A 97 -12.03 2.22 -13.57
N GLN A 98 -13.37 2.24 -13.58
CA GLN A 98 -14.11 3.51 -13.63
C GLN A 98 -13.83 4.37 -12.40
N GLN A 99 -13.80 3.79 -11.19
CA GLN A 99 -13.45 4.51 -9.96
C GLN A 99 -12.04 5.11 -10.04
N ILE A 100 -11.04 4.31 -10.42
CA ILE A 100 -9.66 4.77 -10.60
C ILE A 100 -9.60 5.94 -11.58
N LYS A 101 -10.32 5.86 -12.71
CA LYS A 101 -10.38 6.93 -13.70
C LYS A 101 -10.99 8.21 -13.11
N GLU A 102 -12.15 8.11 -12.47
CA GLU A 102 -12.82 9.26 -11.84
C GLU A 102 -11.97 9.93 -10.76
N ILE A 103 -11.26 9.14 -9.96
CA ILE A 103 -10.38 9.66 -8.91
C ILE A 103 -9.19 10.37 -9.54
N ASN A 104 -8.57 9.78 -10.58
CA ASN A 104 -7.43 10.41 -11.24
C ASN A 104 -7.82 11.67 -12.01
N ASP A 105 -9.00 11.72 -12.63
CA ASP A 105 -9.51 12.92 -13.30
C ASP A 105 -9.69 14.09 -12.30
N LYS A 106 -9.99 13.79 -11.03
CA LYS A 106 -10.15 14.78 -9.96
C LYS A 106 -8.83 15.17 -9.31
N LYS A 107 -7.95 14.21 -9.03
CA LYS A 107 -6.77 14.38 -8.17
C LYS A 107 -5.44 14.41 -8.95
N ASN A 108 -5.41 13.91 -10.18
CA ASN A 108 -4.23 13.82 -11.03
C ASN A 108 -3.04 13.09 -10.36
N LEU A 109 -3.32 11.98 -9.67
CA LEU A 109 -2.35 11.18 -8.91
C LEU A 109 -1.32 10.52 -9.85
N VAL A 110 -1.75 10.07 -11.03
CA VAL A 110 -0.87 9.43 -12.00
C VAL A 110 -0.94 10.10 -13.36
N ARG A 111 0.22 10.21 -14.02
CA ARG A 111 0.32 10.72 -15.39
C ARG A 111 -0.24 9.75 -16.42
N ARG A 112 -0.09 8.45 -16.16
CA ARG A 112 -0.59 7.38 -17.02
C ARG A 112 -1.53 6.50 -16.22
N LEU A 113 -2.79 6.50 -16.62
CA LEU A 113 -3.77 5.58 -16.05
C LEU A 113 -3.41 4.11 -16.36
N PRO A 114 -3.65 3.18 -15.42
CA PRO A 114 -3.57 1.76 -15.73
C PRO A 114 -4.65 1.39 -16.75
N SER A 115 -4.41 0.32 -17.52
CA SER A 115 -5.47 -0.23 -18.37
C SER A 115 -6.45 -1.05 -17.54
N GLU A 116 -7.70 -1.22 -18.00
CA GLU A 116 -8.65 -2.12 -17.36
C GLU A 116 -8.10 -3.56 -17.23
N LYS A 117 -7.32 -4.02 -18.22
CA LYS A 117 -6.60 -5.30 -18.17
C LYS A 117 -5.56 -5.35 -17.05
N SER A 118 -4.85 -4.25 -16.79
CA SER A 118 -3.91 -4.15 -15.67
C SER A 118 -4.63 -4.26 -14.33
N VAL A 119 -5.77 -3.57 -14.19
CA VAL A 119 -6.61 -3.64 -12.98
C VAL A 119 -7.13 -5.07 -12.76
N ALA A 120 -7.62 -5.72 -13.82
CA ALA A 120 -8.05 -7.11 -13.76
C ALA A 120 -6.92 -8.06 -13.34
N ASP A 121 -5.71 -7.87 -13.88
CA ASP A 121 -4.53 -8.65 -13.50
C ASP A 121 -4.15 -8.43 -12.02
N TRP A 122 -4.21 -7.19 -11.52
CA TRP A 122 -3.97 -6.89 -10.10
C TRP A 122 -4.97 -7.60 -9.17
N ILE A 123 -6.25 -7.63 -9.55
CA ILE A 123 -7.29 -8.37 -8.82
C ILE A 123 -6.97 -9.88 -8.79
N GLU A 124 -6.58 -10.45 -9.92
CA GLU A 124 -6.21 -11.87 -10.01
C GLU A 124 -4.94 -12.22 -9.23
N GLN A 125 -3.96 -11.32 -9.20
CA GLN A 125 -2.78 -11.45 -8.34
C GLN A 125 -3.19 -11.38 -6.85
N ALA A 126 -4.02 -10.42 -6.45
CA ALA A 126 -4.51 -10.27 -5.09
C ALA A 126 -5.27 -11.52 -4.58
N LYS A 127 -6.04 -12.19 -5.44
CA LYS A 127 -6.70 -13.47 -5.13
C LYS A 127 -5.72 -14.60 -4.81
N LYS A 128 -4.52 -14.57 -5.39
CA LYS A 128 -3.48 -15.60 -5.24
C LYS A 128 -2.52 -15.32 -4.09
N LEU A 129 -2.51 -14.09 -3.57
CA LEU A 129 -1.64 -13.73 -2.46
C LEU A 129 -2.20 -14.27 -1.13
N PRO A 130 -1.34 -14.90 -0.29
CA PRO A 130 -1.74 -15.24 1.06
C PRO A 130 -2.01 -13.95 1.85
N PRO A 131 -3.04 -13.94 2.71
CA PRO A 131 -3.24 -12.84 3.66
C PRO A 131 -2.04 -12.77 4.60
N VAL A 132 -1.50 -11.57 4.79
CA VAL A 132 -0.35 -11.35 5.68
C VAL A 132 -0.67 -10.37 6.80
N VAL A 133 -1.47 -9.33 6.54
CA VAL A 133 -1.87 -8.35 7.55
C VAL A 133 -3.04 -8.87 8.38
N GLU A 134 -2.86 -8.84 9.69
CA GLU A 134 -3.85 -9.12 10.73
C GLU A 134 -4.42 -7.80 11.27
N TYR A 135 -5.74 -7.76 11.44
CA TYR A 135 -6.51 -6.59 11.87
C TYR A 135 -7.01 -6.76 13.30
#